data_AF-A0A537CTL9-F1
#
_entry.id   AF-A0A537CTL9-F1
#
_cell.length_a   1.000
_cell.length_b   1.000
_cell.length_c   1.000
_cell.angle_alpha   90.00
_cell.angle_beta   90.00
_cell.angle_gamma   90.00
#
_symmetry.space_group_name_H-M   'P 1'
#
loop_
_entity.id
_entity.type
_entity.pdbx_description
1 polymer ?
#
loop_
_entity_poly.entity_id
_entity_poly.type
_entity_poly.pdbx_seq_one_letter_code
_entity_poly.pdbx_strand_id
1 'polypeptide(L)'
;MSTEPTVTEADLQAYADGRLGVERRAEVESWLAARPEEAERVAAYRRLGDALRAAYDPVLAEPVPQYLESTAARRPRARRIAAVAGWMTLGALLGALAGWEARDWRRPAGPPLAEGAVMARRAAIAHATYSPEVRHPVEVGADQEQHLVAWLSKRVGARVRAPKLDEVGMALVGGRLLPGESGPVALFMYQTAAGRRLTLYIRAEAKGNRETAFRYAREKNVSVFYWIERDCGYAISSADLSKEELLHIATLVYKQLEP
;
A
#
# COMPACT_ATOMS: atom_id res chain seq x y z
N MET A 1 -60.10 -1.36 -30.24
CA MET A 1 -60.61 -0.01 -30.56
C MET A 1 -59.40 0.89 -30.66
N SER A 2 -58.93 1.10 -31.90
CA SER A 2 -57.78 1.95 -32.19
C SER A 2 -58.19 3.40 -31.97
N THR A 3 -57.52 4.09 -31.07
CA THR A 3 -57.69 5.52 -30.80
C THR A 3 -57.33 6.30 -32.06
N GLU A 4 -58.30 6.92 -32.72
CA GLU A 4 -58.03 7.84 -33.83
C GLU A 4 -57.11 8.97 -33.35
N PRO A 5 -55.98 9.23 -34.04
CA PRO A 5 -55.08 10.31 -33.65
C PRO A 5 -55.69 11.65 -34.05
N THR A 6 -56.37 12.31 -33.11
CA THR A 6 -56.89 13.67 -33.28
C THR A 6 -55.78 14.60 -33.77
N VAL A 7 -56.03 15.34 -34.86
CA VAL A 7 -55.13 16.40 -35.34
C VAL A 7 -55.02 17.47 -34.25
N THR A 8 -53.80 17.77 -33.82
CA THR A 8 -53.52 18.76 -32.77
C THR A 8 -53.10 20.09 -33.38
N GLU A 9 -53.15 21.18 -32.60
CA GLU A 9 -52.63 22.49 -33.05
C GLU A 9 -51.13 22.41 -33.43
N ALA A 10 -50.35 21.57 -32.74
CA ALA A 10 -48.94 21.36 -33.09
C ALA A 10 -48.78 20.73 -34.49
N ASP A 11 -49.69 19.84 -34.89
CA ASP A 11 -49.70 19.27 -36.24
C ASP A 11 -50.05 20.32 -37.29
N LEU A 12 -50.98 21.24 -37.00
CA LEU A 12 -51.36 22.33 -37.91
C LEU A 12 -50.20 23.32 -38.12
N GLN A 13 -49.50 23.69 -37.05
CA GLN A 13 -48.29 24.54 -37.14
C GLN A 13 -47.16 23.82 -37.89
N ALA A 14 -46.91 22.54 -37.59
CA ALA A 14 -45.92 21.75 -38.31
C ALA A 14 -46.28 21.57 -39.80
N TYR A 15 -47.58 21.47 -40.13
CA TYR A 15 -48.05 21.44 -41.51
C TYR A 15 -47.86 22.80 -42.21
N ALA A 16 -48.13 23.91 -41.52
CA ALA A 16 -47.87 25.26 -42.03
C ALA A 16 -46.37 25.45 -42.37
N ASP A 17 -45.48 24.96 -41.49
CA ASP A 17 -44.03 25.04 -41.64
C ASP A 17 -43.42 24.00 -42.60
N GLY A 18 -44.22 23.06 -43.13
CA GLY A 18 -43.73 21.98 -44.00
C GLY A 18 -42.87 20.91 -43.29
N ARG A 19 -43.02 20.77 -41.97
CA ARG A 19 -42.21 19.90 -41.11
C ARG A 19 -42.87 18.57 -40.73
N LEU A 20 -44.04 18.26 -41.29
CA LEU A 20 -44.70 16.96 -41.11
C LEU A 20 -44.13 15.89 -42.04
N GLY A 21 -44.03 14.65 -41.53
CA GLY A 21 -43.78 13.47 -42.33
C GLY A 21 -44.95 13.14 -43.28
N VAL A 22 -44.68 12.36 -44.33
CA VAL A 22 -45.62 12.11 -45.45
C VAL A 22 -46.95 11.51 -44.97
N GLU A 23 -46.93 10.55 -44.05
CA GLU A 23 -48.14 9.89 -43.54
C GLU A 23 -49.00 10.87 -42.72
N ARG A 24 -48.41 11.55 -41.74
CA ARG A 24 -49.12 12.54 -40.90
C ARG A 24 -49.64 13.74 -41.70
N ARG A 25 -48.93 14.11 -42.77
CA ARG A 25 -49.36 15.16 -43.69
C ARG A 25 -50.67 14.81 -44.38
N ALA A 26 -50.81 13.58 -44.89
CA ALA A 26 -52.04 13.14 -45.55
C ALA A 26 -53.24 13.14 -44.60
N GLU A 27 -53.02 12.74 -43.34
CA GLU A 27 -54.05 12.80 -42.29
C GLU A 27 -54.50 14.25 -42.02
N VAL A 28 -53.55 15.18 -41.85
CA VAL A 28 -53.86 16.61 -41.64
C VAL A 28 -54.56 17.22 -42.86
N GLU A 29 -54.14 16.87 -44.08
CA GLU A 29 -54.80 17.34 -45.31
C GLU A 29 -56.25 16.85 -45.41
N SER A 30 -56.52 15.59 -45.06
CA SER A 30 -57.89 15.06 -45.01
C SER A 30 -58.74 15.76 -43.93
N TRP A 31 -58.15 16.08 -42.79
CA TRP A 31 -58.81 16.77 -41.68
C TRP A 31 -59.15 18.23 -42.01
N LEU A 32 -58.24 18.91 -42.72
CA LEU A 32 -58.41 20.29 -43.21
C LEU A 32 -59.44 20.37 -44.34
N ALA A 33 -59.52 19.35 -45.21
CA ALA A 33 -60.55 19.28 -46.27
C ALA A 33 -61.98 19.28 -45.71
N ALA A 34 -62.17 18.72 -44.51
CA ALA A 34 -63.45 18.72 -43.81
C ALA A 34 -63.72 20.01 -43.00
N ARG A 35 -62.74 20.94 -42.89
CA ARG A 35 -62.79 22.14 -42.03
C ARG A 35 -62.23 23.37 -42.75
N PRO A 36 -63.05 24.05 -43.58
CA PRO A 36 -62.58 25.16 -44.42
C PRO A 36 -62.05 26.36 -43.62
N GLU A 37 -62.62 26.65 -42.45
CA GLU A 37 -62.14 27.74 -41.57
C GLU A 37 -60.72 27.47 -41.06
N GLU A 38 -60.41 26.23 -40.69
CA GLU A 38 -59.08 25.81 -40.24
C GLU A 38 -58.09 25.78 -41.40
N ALA A 39 -58.53 25.37 -42.59
CA ALA A 39 -57.72 25.44 -43.80
C ALA A 39 -57.35 26.88 -44.17
N GLU A 40 -58.28 27.83 -44.04
CA GLU A 40 -58.01 29.25 -44.25
C GLU A 40 -57.03 29.81 -43.21
N ARG A 41 -57.19 29.42 -41.94
CA ARG A 41 -56.27 29.81 -40.86
C ARG A 41 -54.83 29.34 -41.14
N VAL A 42 -54.65 28.08 -41.53
CA VAL A 42 -53.32 27.55 -41.88
C VAL A 42 -52.76 28.20 -43.15
N ALA A 43 -53.60 28.50 -44.15
CA ALA A 43 -53.19 29.23 -45.34
C ALA A 43 -52.72 30.66 -44.99
N ALA A 44 -53.36 31.32 -44.02
CA ALA A 44 -52.92 32.62 -43.52
C ALA A 44 -51.54 32.54 -42.83
N TYR A 45 -51.29 31.49 -42.03
CA TYR A 45 -49.96 31.26 -41.42
C TYR A 45 -48.87 31.07 -42.47
N ARG A 46 -49.14 30.29 -43.52
CA ARG A 46 -48.20 30.11 -44.63
C ARG A 46 -47.86 31.42 -45.33
N ARG A 47 -48.88 32.23 -45.65
CA ARG A 47 -48.66 33.56 -46.26
C ARG A 47 -47.81 34.47 -45.38
N LEU A 48 -48.04 34.46 -44.06
CA LEU A 48 -47.22 35.22 -43.11
C LEU A 48 -45.78 34.71 -43.08
N GLY A 49 -45.58 33.39 -43.01
CA GLY A 49 -44.26 32.76 -43.04
C GLY A 49 -43.48 33.09 -44.30
N ASP A 50 -44.14 33.08 -45.46
CA ASP A 50 -43.53 33.43 -46.75
C ASP A 50 -43.18 34.93 -46.83
N ALA A 51 -44.04 35.81 -46.31
CA ALA A 51 -43.76 37.24 -46.23
C ALA A 51 -42.56 37.54 -45.31
N LEU A 52 -42.47 36.88 -44.17
CA LEU A 52 -41.32 36.98 -43.26
C LEU A 52 -40.04 36.46 -43.91
N ARG A 53 -40.11 35.28 -44.56
CA ARG A 53 -38.96 34.71 -45.26
C ARG A 53 -38.46 35.66 -46.35
N ALA A 54 -39.36 36.19 -47.18
CA ALA A 54 -39.01 37.18 -48.20
C ALA A 54 -38.36 38.46 -47.61
N ALA A 55 -38.80 38.91 -46.43
CA ALA A 55 -38.25 40.10 -45.80
C ALA A 55 -36.84 39.88 -45.23
N TYR A 56 -36.53 38.66 -44.77
CA TYR A 56 -35.28 38.34 -44.06
C TYR A 56 -34.29 37.48 -44.84
N ASP A 57 -34.69 36.86 -45.96
CA ASP A 57 -33.77 36.11 -46.85
C ASP A 57 -32.54 36.94 -47.28
N PRO A 58 -32.64 38.25 -47.58
CA PRO A 58 -31.46 39.06 -47.91
C PRO A 58 -30.43 39.14 -46.78
N VAL A 59 -30.86 39.05 -45.51
CA VAL A 59 -29.97 39.09 -44.34
C VAL A 59 -29.03 37.88 -44.31
N LEU A 60 -29.43 36.74 -44.88
CA LEU A 60 -28.57 35.56 -44.99
C LEU A 60 -27.35 35.77 -45.90
N ALA A 61 -27.43 36.74 -46.82
CA ALA A 61 -26.34 37.09 -47.72
C ALA A 61 -25.45 38.22 -47.16
N GLU A 62 -25.80 38.82 -46.03
CA GLU A 62 -24.98 39.85 -45.39
C GLU A 62 -23.69 39.24 -44.81
N PRO A 63 -22.55 39.93 -44.92
CA PRO A 63 -21.31 39.47 -44.30
C PRO A 63 -21.46 39.44 -42.78
N VAL A 64 -20.97 38.36 -42.15
CA VAL A 64 -21.02 38.21 -40.70
C VAL A 64 -20.24 39.37 -40.04
N PRO A 65 -20.86 40.13 -39.11
CA PRO A 65 -20.17 41.21 -38.42
C PRO A 65 -18.92 40.73 -37.67
N GLN A 66 -17.82 41.46 -37.81
CA GLN A 66 -16.51 41.12 -37.20
C GLN A 66 -16.57 40.90 -35.67
N TYR A 67 -17.46 41.58 -34.97
CA TYR A 67 -17.64 41.38 -33.52
C TYR A 67 -18.15 39.97 -33.19
N LEU A 68 -18.95 39.35 -34.08
CA LEU A 68 -19.45 37.99 -33.92
C LEU A 68 -18.40 36.93 -34.29
N GLU A 69 -17.50 37.20 -35.23
CA GLU A 69 -16.39 36.30 -35.59
C GLU A 69 -15.50 35.98 -34.37
N SER A 70 -15.25 36.99 -33.53
CA SER A 70 -14.46 36.82 -32.30
C SER A 70 -15.13 35.90 -31.26
N THR A 71 -16.46 35.82 -31.27
CA THR A 71 -17.25 34.96 -30.36
C THR A 71 -17.45 33.55 -30.91
N ALA A 72 -17.56 33.42 -32.24
CA ALA A 72 -17.64 32.14 -32.95
C ALA A 72 -16.30 31.40 -32.99
N ALA A 73 -15.18 32.11 -32.79
CA ALA A 73 -13.87 31.54 -32.47
C ALA A 73 -13.90 30.88 -31.08
N ARG A 74 -14.69 29.81 -30.95
CA ARG A 74 -14.62 28.84 -29.86
C ARG A 74 -13.17 28.33 -29.78
N ARG A 75 -12.36 29.00 -28.95
CA ARG A 75 -11.04 28.50 -28.57
C ARG A 75 -11.21 27.10 -27.99
N PRO A 76 -10.51 26.10 -28.53
CA PRO A 76 -10.95 24.72 -28.43
C PRO A 76 -10.70 24.21 -27.01
N ARG A 77 -11.69 23.53 -26.43
CA ARG A 77 -11.53 22.74 -25.20
C ARG A 77 -10.26 21.87 -25.22
N ALA A 78 -9.83 21.44 -26.41
CA ALA A 78 -8.58 20.71 -26.65
C ALA A 78 -7.32 21.43 -26.14
N ARG A 79 -7.21 22.77 -26.24
CA ARG A 79 -6.03 23.51 -25.73
C ARG A 79 -5.97 23.52 -24.21
N ARG A 80 -7.13 23.60 -23.54
CA ARG A 80 -7.22 23.49 -22.07
C ARG A 80 -6.94 22.07 -21.59
N ILE A 81 -7.47 21.06 -22.29
CA ILE A 81 -7.19 19.64 -21.99
C ILE A 81 -5.71 19.32 -22.19
N ALA A 82 -5.10 19.81 -23.28
CA ALA A 82 -3.67 19.64 -23.54
C ALA A 82 -2.80 20.33 -22.47
N ALA A 83 -3.18 21.52 -22.01
CA ALA A 83 -2.48 22.20 -20.92
C ALA A 83 -2.57 21.40 -19.60
N VAL A 84 -3.76 20.90 -19.23
CA VAL A 84 -3.95 20.07 -18.03
C VAL A 84 -3.16 18.76 -18.13
N ALA A 85 -3.19 18.11 -19.29
CA ALA A 85 -2.39 16.91 -19.55
C ALA A 85 -0.89 17.20 -19.43
N GLY A 86 -0.42 18.32 -19.98
CA GLY A 86 0.97 18.77 -19.84
C GLY A 86 1.39 18.96 -18.38
N TRP A 87 0.59 19.67 -17.59
CA TRP A 87 0.86 19.87 -16.16
C TRP A 87 0.83 18.56 -15.35
N MET A 88 -0.09 17.64 -15.65
CA MET A 88 -0.14 16.32 -15.02
C MET A 88 1.09 15.48 -15.37
N THR A 89 1.53 15.48 -16.64
CA THR A 89 2.75 14.76 -17.06
C THR A 89 4.01 15.33 -16.42
N LEU A 90 4.12 16.66 -16.33
CA LEU A 90 5.24 17.32 -15.68
C LEU A 90 5.27 17.02 -14.17
N GLY A 91 4.11 17.08 -13.51
CA GLY A 91 3.96 16.71 -12.10
C GLY A 91 4.30 15.24 -11.84
N ALA A 92 3.88 14.32 -12.71
CA ALA A 92 4.21 12.91 -12.60
C ALA A 92 5.71 12.64 -12.81
N LEU A 93 6.35 13.31 -13.78
CA LEU A 93 7.79 13.20 -14.01
C LEU A 93 8.60 13.77 -12.84
N LEU A 94 8.26 14.97 -12.37
CA LEU A 94 8.90 15.57 -11.19
C LEU A 94 8.67 14.73 -9.93
N GLY A 95 7.48 14.18 -9.74
CA GLY A 95 7.15 13.29 -8.64
C GLY A 95 7.88 11.94 -8.73
N ALA A 96 8.10 11.40 -9.93
CA ALA A 96 8.87 10.17 -10.13
C ALA A 96 10.36 10.39 -9.87
N LEU A 97 10.94 11.49 -10.35
CA LEU A 97 12.32 11.89 -10.08
C LEU A 97 12.55 12.18 -8.59
N ALA A 98 11.70 13.00 -7.98
CA ALA A 98 11.76 13.29 -6.55
C ALA A 98 11.45 12.06 -5.69
N GLY A 99 10.58 11.15 -6.18
CA GLY A 99 10.24 9.90 -5.49
C GLY A 99 11.37 8.86 -5.54
N TRP A 100 12.17 8.83 -6.60
CA TRP A 100 13.38 8.01 -6.69
C TRP A 100 14.48 8.54 -5.77
N GLU A 101 14.73 9.85 -5.76
CA GLU A 101 15.66 10.48 -4.80
C GLU A 101 15.19 10.33 -3.34
N ALA A 102 13.89 10.49 -3.09
CA ALA A 102 13.31 10.29 -1.77
C ALA A 102 13.30 8.81 -1.33
N ARG A 103 13.42 7.85 -2.26
CA ARG A 103 13.62 6.43 -1.92
C ARG A 103 14.98 6.23 -1.26
N ASP A 104 16.00 6.96 -1.70
CA ASP A 104 17.31 6.93 -1.07
C ASP A 104 17.37 7.75 0.22
N TRP A 105 16.58 8.82 0.39
CA TRP A 105 16.44 9.49 1.71
C TRP A 105 15.66 8.68 2.74
N ARG A 106 14.77 7.77 2.30
CA ARG A 106 14.08 6.81 3.19
C ARG A 106 14.93 5.60 3.52
N ARG A 107 16.07 5.39 2.85
CA ARG A 107 17.12 4.56 3.43
C ARG A 107 17.71 5.38 4.58
N PRO A 108 17.69 4.88 5.82
CA PRO A 108 18.37 5.58 6.90
C PRO A 108 19.83 5.77 6.48
N ALA A 109 20.25 7.03 6.31
CA ALA A 109 21.62 7.44 6.03
C ALA A 109 22.51 7.26 7.28
N GLY A 110 22.42 6.10 7.92
CA GLY A 110 23.43 5.61 8.83
C GLY A 110 24.38 4.70 8.06
N PRO A 111 25.60 4.44 8.58
CA PRO A 111 26.33 3.25 8.16
C PRO A 111 25.35 2.06 8.22
N PRO A 112 25.41 1.09 7.28
CA PRO A 112 24.62 -0.13 7.44
C PRO A 112 24.88 -0.62 8.86
N LEU A 113 23.83 -0.68 9.68
CA LEU A 113 23.94 -1.30 11.00
C LEU A 113 24.55 -2.66 10.71
N ALA A 114 25.74 -2.93 11.25
CA ALA A 114 26.37 -4.23 11.10
C ALA A 114 25.30 -5.28 11.38
N GLU A 115 25.14 -6.31 10.54
CA GLU A 115 24.03 -7.26 10.67
C GLU A 115 23.94 -7.83 12.10
N GLY A 116 25.09 -7.96 12.78
CA GLY A 116 25.17 -8.30 14.20
C GLY A 116 24.53 -7.29 15.15
N ALA A 117 24.62 -5.98 14.90
CA ALA A 117 23.94 -4.95 15.71
C ALA A 117 22.40 -5.03 15.57
N VAL A 118 21.90 -5.33 14.35
CA VAL A 118 20.47 -5.58 14.13
C VAL A 118 20.01 -6.82 14.89
N MET A 119 20.82 -7.89 14.87
CA MET A 119 20.58 -9.11 15.66
C MET A 119 20.58 -8.80 17.16
N ALA A 120 21.54 -8.04 17.67
CA ALA A 120 21.64 -7.66 19.08
C ALA A 120 20.39 -6.92 19.54
N ARG A 121 19.89 -5.98 18.73
CA ARG A 121 18.64 -5.26 18.99
C ARG A 121 17.43 -6.19 19.07
N ARG A 122 17.34 -7.18 18.18
CA ARG A 122 16.26 -8.18 18.21
C ARG A 122 16.34 -9.09 19.42
N ALA A 123 17.55 -9.53 19.78
CA ALA A 123 17.77 -10.33 20.97
C ALA A 123 17.36 -9.56 22.24
N ALA A 124 17.70 -8.27 22.32
CA ALA A 124 17.26 -7.41 23.42
C ALA A 124 15.73 -7.27 23.49
N ILE A 125 15.06 -7.05 22.35
CA ILE A 125 13.60 -6.96 22.28
C ILE A 125 12.96 -8.28 22.71
N ALA A 126 13.46 -9.42 22.21
CA ALA A 126 12.97 -10.74 22.59
C ALA A 126 13.14 -10.99 24.09
N HIS A 127 14.30 -10.65 24.65
CA HIS A 127 14.56 -10.74 26.08
C HIS A 127 13.55 -9.91 26.88
N ALA A 128 13.42 -8.62 26.58
CA ALA A 128 12.50 -7.73 27.29
C ALA A 128 11.04 -8.16 27.18
N THR A 129 10.65 -8.80 26.07
CA THR A 129 9.28 -9.27 25.84
C THR A 129 8.96 -10.52 26.65
N TYR A 130 9.92 -11.43 26.81
CA TYR A 130 9.63 -12.78 27.31
C TYR A 130 10.19 -13.09 28.70
N SER A 131 11.24 -12.41 29.14
CA SER A 131 11.81 -12.60 30.48
C SER A 131 10.83 -12.31 31.64
N PRO A 132 9.90 -11.33 31.54
CA PRO A 132 8.93 -11.07 32.63
C PRO A 132 7.82 -12.13 32.78
N GLU A 133 7.62 -13.02 31.80
CA GLU A 133 6.55 -14.02 31.85
C GLU A 133 6.89 -15.13 32.86
N VAL A 134 5.91 -15.52 33.68
CA VAL A 134 6.08 -16.48 34.79
C VAL A 134 5.34 -17.78 34.52
N ARG A 135 4.14 -17.74 33.92
CA ARG A 135 3.30 -18.93 33.75
C ARG A 135 3.72 -19.77 32.56
N HIS A 136 4.07 -19.12 31.45
CA HIS A 136 4.48 -19.80 30.22
C HIS A 136 5.74 -19.14 29.63
N PRO A 137 6.89 -19.19 30.35
CA PRO A 137 8.11 -18.52 29.91
C PRO A 137 8.67 -19.11 28.61
N VAL A 138 8.37 -20.39 28.33
CA VAL A 138 8.92 -21.18 27.23
C VAL A 138 7.86 -22.11 26.62
N GLU A 139 8.07 -22.53 25.37
CA GLU A 139 7.18 -23.48 24.67
C GLU A 139 7.48 -24.92 25.05
N VAL A 140 8.77 -25.25 25.18
CA VAL A 140 9.24 -26.56 25.65
C VAL A 140 10.15 -26.33 26.85
N GLY A 141 9.81 -26.96 27.98
CA GLY A 141 10.54 -26.86 29.23
C GLY A 141 11.87 -27.63 29.22
N ALA A 142 12.70 -27.35 30.21
CA ALA A 142 13.98 -28.02 30.40
C ALA A 142 13.86 -29.53 30.73
N ASP A 143 12.69 -29.98 31.20
CA ASP A 143 12.35 -31.39 31.42
C ASP A 143 12.47 -32.24 30.13
N GLN A 144 12.31 -31.60 28.98
CA GLN A 144 12.37 -32.23 27.66
C GLN A 144 13.50 -31.66 26.80
N GLU A 145 14.67 -31.41 27.40
CA GLU A 145 15.83 -30.79 26.74
C GLU A 145 16.21 -31.44 25.39
N GLN A 146 16.23 -32.78 25.32
CA GLN A 146 16.55 -33.50 24.08
C GLN A 146 15.54 -33.19 22.96
N HIS A 147 14.26 -33.12 23.30
CA HIS A 147 13.21 -32.77 22.36
C HIS A 147 13.31 -31.30 21.94
N LEU A 148 13.51 -30.39 22.89
CA LEU A 148 13.69 -28.95 22.66
C LEU A 148 14.81 -28.69 21.65
N VAL A 149 15.98 -29.28 21.88
CA VAL A 149 17.15 -29.10 21.00
C VAL A 149 16.91 -29.67 19.61
N ALA A 150 16.32 -30.86 19.51
CA ALA A 150 16.00 -31.49 18.22
C ALA A 150 14.96 -30.67 17.43
N TRP A 151 13.91 -30.21 18.10
CA TRP A 151 12.84 -29.41 17.51
C TRP A 151 13.37 -28.06 17.02
N LEU A 152 14.10 -27.32 17.85
CA LEU A 152 14.69 -26.03 17.47
C LEU A 152 15.71 -26.18 16.35
N SER A 153 16.56 -27.21 16.39
CA SER A 153 17.54 -27.45 15.32
C SER A 153 16.86 -27.68 13.97
N LYS A 154 15.76 -28.46 13.96
CA LYS A 154 14.97 -28.71 12.75
C LYS A 154 14.30 -27.44 12.23
N ARG A 155 13.80 -26.57 13.12
CA ARG A 155 13.07 -25.35 12.75
C ARG A 155 13.98 -24.23 12.27
N VAL A 156 15.13 -24.04 12.92
CA VAL A 156 16.13 -23.02 12.53
C VAL A 156 16.94 -23.45 11.31
N GLY A 157 17.08 -24.76 11.08
CA GLY A 157 17.87 -25.29 9.98
C GLY A 157 19.38 -25.35 10.27
N ALA A 158 19.77 -25.20 11.53
CA ALA A 158 21.14 -25.33 12.02
C ALA A 158 21.17 -26.20 13.30
N ARG A 159 22.29 -26.87 13.58
CA ARG A 159 22.44 -27.63 14.84
C ARG A 159 22.60 -26.65 16.00
N VAL A 160 21.52 -26.43 16.75
CA VAL A 160 21.58 -25.64 17.98
C VAL A 160 21.83 -26.55 19.18
N ARG A 161 22.39 -26.00 20.26
CA ARG A 161 22.56 -26.69 21.54
C ARG A 161 22.20 -25.73 22.67
N ALA A 162 21.79 -26.27 23.81
CA ALA A 162 21.63 -25.52 25.05
C ALA A 162 22.91 -25.66 25.89
N PRO A 163 23.71 -24.58 26.05
CA PRO A 163 24.88 -24.60 26.93
C PRO A 163 24.49 -24.90 28.39
N LYS A 164 25.38 -25.61 29.10
CA LYS A 164 25.24 -25.86 30.54
C LYS A 164 25.84 -24.71 31.31
N LEU A 165 25.00 -23.97 32.03
CA LEU A 165 25.38 -22.77 32.78
C LEU A 165 25.23 -22.94 34.30
N ASP A 166 25.17 -24.20 34.76
CA ASP A 166 25.03 -24.54 36.18
C ASP A 166 26.22 -24.03 37.01
N GLU A 167 27.43 -24.02 36.44
CA GLU A 167 28.66 -23.51 37.07
C GLU A 167 28.59 -22.01 37.43
N VAL A 168 27.77 -21.24 36.71
CA VAL A 168 27.51 -19.81 36.95
C VAL A 168 26.14 -19.56 37.59
N GLY A 169 25.51 -20.61 38.12
CA GLY A 169 24.24 -20.54 38.84
C GLY A 169 23.03 -20.22 37.95
N MET A 170 23.11 -20.54 36.66
CA MET A 170 22.05 -20.32 35.68
C MET A 170 21.45 -21.66 35.22
N ALA A 171 20.24 -21.95 35.65
CA ALA A 171 19.51 -23.14 35.24
C ALA A 171 18.77 -22.90 33.92
N LEU A 172 18.76 -23.90 33.04
CA LEU A 172 17.92 -23.87 31.83
C LEU A 172 16.45 -23.93 32.24
N VAL A 173 15.65 -23.00 31.72
CA VAL A 173 14.19 -22.96 31.89
C VAL A 173 13.53 -23.71 30.74
N GLY A 174 14.08 -23.54 29.53
CA GLY A 174 13.64 -24.19 28.31
C GLY A 174 13.91 -23.31 27.10
N GLY A 175 13.08 -23.44 26.06
CA GLY A 175 13.21 -22.60 24.87
C GLY A 175 11.95 -22.46 24.04
N ARG A 176 12.07 -21.62 23.01
CA ARG A 176 10.96 -21.22 22.13
C ARG A 176 11.45 -20.83 20.75
N LEU A 177 10.52 -20.83 19.78
CA LEU A 177 10.80 -20.42 18.41
C LEU A 177 10.28 -19.01 18.16
N LEU A 178 11.11 -18.16 17.54
CA LEU A 178 10.76 -16.79 17.20
C LEU A 178 10.84 -16.55 15.68
N PRO A 179 10.01 -15.64 15.15
CA PRO A 179 10.20 -15.14 13.80
C PRO A 179 11.38 -14.16 13.75
N GLY A 180 12.34 -14.43 12.86
CA GLY A 180 13.39 -13.48 12.46
C GLY A 180 13.17 -13.02 11.02
N GLU A 181 13.84 -11.93 10.61
CA GLU A 181 13.72 -11.38 9.25
C GLU A 181 14.20 -12.33 8.15
N SER A 182 15.29 -13.05 8.41
CA SER A 182 15.89 -13.98 7.46
C SER A 182 15.48 -15.44 7.70
N GLY A 183 14.60 -15.69 8.68
CA GLY A 183 14.15 -17.04 9.02
C GLY A 183 13.84 -17.26 10.50
N PRO A 184 13.48 -18.50 10.89
CA PRO A 184 13.18 -18.86 12.27
C PRO A 184 14.41 -18.74 13.17
N VAL A 185 14.16 -18.44 14.45
CA VAL A 185 15.18 -18.18 15.46
C VAL A 185 14.89 -19.02 16.70
N ALA A 186 15.92 -19.64 17.27
CA ALA A 186 15.83 -20.31 18.55
C ALA A 186 16.12 -19.32 19.69
N LEU A 187 15.30 -19.37 20.74
CA LEU A 187 15.56 -18.66 21.99
C LEU A 187 15.58 -19.66 23.14
N PHE A 188 16.71 -19.79 23.81
CA PHE A 188 16.82 -20.49 25.09
C PHE A 188 16.74 -19.49 26.25
N MET A 189 16.04 -19.86 27.30
CA MET A 189 15.89 -19.03 28.49
C MET A 189 16.53 -19.72 29.70
N TYR A 190 17.27 -18.94 30.48
CA TYR A 190 17.95 -19.35 31.70
C TYR A 190 17.52 -18.46 32.85
N GLN A 191 17.64 -18.98 34.07
CA GLN A 191 17.27 -18.25 35.29
C GLN A 191 18.22 -18.59 36.44
N THR A 192 18.53 -17.60 37.26
CA THR A 192 19.21 -17.82 38.54
C THR A 192 18.24 -18.19 39.65
N ALA A 193 18.75 -18.72 40.77
CA ALA A 193 17.94 -18.91 41.99
C ALA A 193 17.29 -17.61 42.51
N ALA A 194 17.91 -16.46 42.24
CA ALA A 194 17.37 -15.14 42.57
C ALA A 194 16.33 -14.61 41.55
N GLY A 195 16.00 -15.40 40.52
CA GLY A 195 15.00 -15.07 39.52
C GLY A 195 15.50 -14.25 38.32
N ARG A 196 16.78 -13.84 38.30
CA ARG A 196 17.38 -13.05 37.20
C ARG A 196 17.36 -13.85 35.90
N ARG A 197 16.93 -13.24 34.80
CA ARG A 197 16.76 -13.93 33.51
C ARG A 197 17.93 -13.68 32.56
N LEU A 198 18.26 -14.70 31.78
CA LEU A 198 19.18 -14.60 30.66
C LEU A 198 18.59 -15.34 29.47
N THR A 199 18.75 -14.78 28.27
CA THR A 199 18.28 -15.44 27.05
C THR A 199 19.42 -15.59 26.06
N LEU A 200 19.51 -16.77 25.45
CA LEU A 200 20.41 -17.07 24.34
C LEU A 200 19.58 -17.14 23.05
N TYR A 201 19.84 -16.20 22.16
CA TYR A 201 19.22 -16.05 20.85
C TYR A 201 20.15 -16.65 19.80
N ILE A 202 19.65 -17.57 18.97
CA ILE A 202 20.42 -18.27 17.96
C ILE A 202 19.67 -18.23 16.63
N ARG A 203 20.35 -17.79 15.58
CA ARG A 203 19.85 -17.80 14.20
C ARG A 203 20.84 -18.50 13.28
N ALA A 204 20.33 -19.12 12.22
CA ALA A 204 21.17 -19.46 11.08
C ALA A 204 21.66 -18.17 10.41
N GLU A 205 22.94 -18.14 10.05
CA GLU A 205 23.56 -17.02 9.35
C GLU A 205 23.70 -17.33 7.85
N ALA A 206 23.56 -16.31 7.01
CA ALA A 206 23.74 -16.48 5.57
C ALA A 206 25.23 -16.63 5.23
N LYS A 207 25.55 -17.54 4.31
CA LYS A 207 26.93 -17.77 3.84
C LYS A 207 27.54 -16.45 3.34
N GLY A 208 28.60 -15.98 4.01
CA GLY A 208 29.35 -14.78 3.61
C GLY A 208 29.46 -13.71 4.69
N ASN A 209 28.65 -13.76 5.75
CA ASN A 209 28.80 -12.86 6.89
C ASN A 209 29.93 -13.37 7.81
N ARG A 210 30.93 -12.52 8.07
CA ARG A 210 32.18 -12.87 8.78
C ARG A 210 32.46 -11.91 9.93
N GLU A 211 31.54 -11.77 10.88
CA GLU A 211 31.85 -11.02 12.12
C GLU A 211 32.06 -11.96 13.32
N THR A 212 33.30 -12.45 13.43
CA THR A 212 33.78 -13.43 14.43
C THR A 212 34.34 -12.79 15.71
N ALA A 213 34.14 -11.49 15.92
CA ALA A 213 34.56 -10.82 17.15
C ALA A 213 33.40 -10.70 18.13
N PHE A 214 33.66 -10.94 19.42
CA PHE A 214 32.72 -10.60 20.48
C PHE A 214 32.41 -9.11 20.45
N ARG A 215 31.13 -8.77 20.29
CA ARG A 215 30.64 -7.40 20.32
C ARG A 215 29.69 -7.22 21.49
N TYR A 216 29.69 -6.01 22.02
CA TYR A 216 28.78 -5.58 23.08
C TYR A 216 27.85 -4.49 22.54
N ALA A 217 26.56 -4.63 22.80
CA ALA A 217 25.56 -3.61 22.58
C ALA A 217 24.69 -3.44 23.83
N ARG A 218 24.08 -2.27 23.97
CA ARG A 218 23.10 -2.02 25.01
C ARG A 218 21.87 -1.36 24.39
N GLU A 219 20.73 -1.98 24.62
CA GLU A 219 19.44 -1.55 24.09
C GLU A 219 18.53 -1.22 25.28
N LYS A 220 18.36 0.08 25.54
CA LYS A 220 17.73 0.59 26.77
C LYS A 220 18.42 0.03 28.01
N ASN A 221 17.73 -0.80 28.79
CA ASN A 221 18.23 -1.46 29.98
C ASN A 221 18.75 -2.88 29.74
N VAL A 222 18.69 -3.40 28.51
CA VAL A 222 19.15 -4.76 28.18
C VAL A 222 20.55 -4.72 27.61
N SER A 223 21.48 -5.40 28.28
CA SER A 223 22.84 -5.62 27.80
C SER A 223 22.88 -6.86 26.91
N VAL A 224 23.60 -6.76 25.79
CA VAL A 224 23.71 -7.83 24.80
C VAL A 224 25.16 -8.07 24.39
N PHE A 225 25.61 -9.31 24.48
CA PHE A 225 26.83 -9.77 23.81
C PHE A 225 26.46 -10.62 22.62
N TYR A 226 27.08 -10.37 21.47
CA TYR A 226 26.81 -11.11 20.25
C TYR A 226 28.09 -11.41 19.47
N TRP A 227 28.05 -12.51 18.73
CA TRP A 227 29.12 -12.96 17.86
C TRP A 227 28.53 -13.86 16.76
N ILE A 228 29.27 -14.02 15.67
CA ILE A 228 28.93 -14.97 14.60
C ILE A 228 30.01 -16.05 14.60
N GLU A 229 29.59 -17.30 14.64
CA GLU A 229 30.47 -18.46 14.52
C GLU A 229 29.96 -19.38 13.41
N ARG A 230 30.77 -19.55 12.36
CA ARG A 230 30.46 -20.32 11.15
C ARG A 230 29.13 -19.92 10.50
N ASP A 231 28.12 -20.78 10.63
CA ASP A 231 26.80 -20.65 10.01
C ASP A 231 25.73 -20.21 11.04
N CYS A 232 26.14 -19.74 12.23
CA CYS A 232 25.22 -19.34 13.29
C CYS A 232 25.60 -18.00 13.92
N GLY A 233 24.61 -17.13 14.07
CA GLY A 233 24.70 -15.91 14.86
C GLY A 233 24.14 -16.14 16.26
N TYR A 234 24.90 -15.75 17.28
CA TYR A 234 24.55 -15.91 18.68
C TYR A 234 24.45 -14.55 19.36
N ALA A 235 23.45 -14.37 20.21
CA ALA A 235 23.34 -13.21 21.07
C ALA A 235 22.82 -13.61 22.46
N ILE A 236 23.52 -13.18 23.50
CA ILE A 236 23.12 -13.35 24.89
C ILE A 236 22.63 -12.01 25.42
N SER A 237 21.45 -12.00 26.02
CA SER A 237 20.82 -10.79 26.54
C SER A 237 20.38 -10.96 27.99
N SER A 238 20.57 -9.90 28.78
CA SER A 238 20.03 -9.77 30.13
C SER A 238 19.83 -8.31 30.54
N ALA A 239 18.77 -8.03 31.30
CA ALA A 239 18.54 -6.73 31.93
C ALA A 239 19.10 -6.64 33.37
N ASP A 240 19.34 -7.79 34.01
CA ASP A 240 19.61 -7.89 35.46
C ASP A 240 21.07 -8.23 35.79
N LEU A 241 21.89 -8.51 34.77
CA LEU A 241 23.30 -8.89 34.91
C LEU A 241 24.21 -7.71 34.55
N SER A 242 25.32 -7.60 35.28
CA SER A 242 26.38 -6.65 34.93
C SER A 242 27.01 -7.02 33.58
N LYS A 243 27.68 -6.05 32.95
CA LYS A 243 28.41 -6.28 31.69
C LYS A 243 29.48 -7.36 31.86
N GLU A 244 30.15 -7.37 33.01
CA GLU A 244 31.22 -8.30 33.36
C GLU A 244 30.68 -9.72 33.59
N GLU A 245 29.58 -9.85 34.33
CA GLU A 245 28.85 -11.12 34.50
C GLU A 245 28.42 -11.67 33.14
N LEU A 246 27.80 -10.82 32.31
CA LEU A 246 27.30 -11.22 30.99
C LEU A 246 28.44 -11.62 30.04
N LEU A 247 29.58 -10.92 30.08
CA LEU A 247 30.78 -11.26 29.31
C LEU A 247 31.36 -12.61 29.73
N HIS A 248 31.41 -12.88 31.03
CA HIS A 248 31.88 -14.16 31.55
C HIS A 248 31.01 -15.31 31.04
N ILE A 249 29.68 -15.16 31.13
CA ILE A 249 28.72 -16.15 30.61
C ILE A 249 28.85 -16.30 29.09
N ALA A 250 28.98 -15.20 28.35
CA ALA A 250 29.16 -15.26 26.89
C ALA A 250 30.44 -16.00 26.48
N THR A 251 31.52 -15.84 27.24
CA THR A 251 32.77 -16.58 27.03
C THR A 251 32.60 -18.08 27.30
N LEU A 252 31.85 -18.46 28.35
CA LEU A 252 31.55 -19.86 28.65
C LEU A 252 30.68 -20.51 27.57
N VAL A 253 29.62 -19.82 27.15
CA VAL A 253 28.74 -20.28 26.07
C VAL A 253 29.52 -20.48 24.78
N TYR A 254 30.38 -19.52 24.42
CA TYR A 254 31.23 -19.63 23.24
C TYR A 254 32.11 -20.88 23.27
N LYS A 255 32.81 -21.14 24.38
CA LYS A 255 33.65 -22.33 24.54
C LYS A 255 32.88 -23.67 24.44
N GLN A 256 31.63 -23.70 24.87
CA GLN A 256 30.80 -24.91 24.80
C GLN A 256 30.16 -25.14 23.42
N LEU A 257 30.04 -24.07 22.63
CA LEU A 257 29.48 -24.12 21.28
C LEU A 257 30.57 -24.26 20.22
N GLU A 258 31.84 -24.06 20.57
CA GLU A 258 32.98 -24.54 19.81
C GLU A 258 32.93 -26.08 19.71
N PRO A 259 33.06 -26.66 18.50
CA PRO A 259 33.00 -28.09 18.27
C PRO A 259 34.29 -28.84 18.62
#